data_AF-A0A8D0GXY7-F1
#
_entry.id   AF-A0A8D0GXY7-F1
#
_cell.length_a   1.000
_cell.length_b   1.000
_cell.length_c   1.000
_cell.angle_alpha   90.00
_cell.angle_beta   90.00
_cell.angle_gamma   90.00
#
_symmetry.space_group_name_H-M   'P 1'
#
loop_
_entity.id
_entity.type
_entity.pdbx_description
1 polymer ?
#
loop_
_entity_poly.entity_id
_entity_poly.type
_entity_poly.pdbx_seq_one_letter_code
_entity_poly.pdbx_strand_id
1 'polypeptide(L)'
;MGEENLDVLVERFIAVEERNFAQFNFVNEQNNEVERIKEQISEVHREIEDFRSQESQEDLEQQTQLRKMETQQKEAAEEAEQLQGKIKALRKVLEQLKSGIRSLFTELCCDGLTLDELLGGLQELRDRDVALYLGLIEQRAYELLAMHSYLDSKDYDKPYNPVEAARLLLGQASEFPSPPFPLRPPTAG
;
A
#
# COMPACT_ATOMS: atom_id res chain seq x y z
N MET A 1 -31.14 -18.55 -109.40
CA MET A 1 -31.08 -19.59 -108.35
C MET A 1 -29.74 -19.54 -107.59
N GLY A 2 -29.21 -18.34 -107.33
CA GLY A 2 -27.91 -18.14 -106.66
C GLY A 2 -27.95 -17.09 -105.55
N GLU A 3 -28.88 -16.13 -105.63
CA GLU A 3 -29.08 -15.08 -104.61
C GLU A 3 -29.70 -15.61 -103.32
N GLU A 4 -30.70 -16.51 -103.37
CA GLU A 4 -31.32 -17.12 -102.17
C GLU A 4 -30.35 -17.94 -101.29
N ASN A 5 -29.27 -18.49 -101.86
CA ASN A 5 -28.25 -19.20 -101.07
C ASN A 5 -27.28 -18.25 -100.38
N LEU A 6 -27.14 -17.02 -100.90
CA LEU A 6 -26.22 -16.02 -100.39
C LEU A 6 -26.84 -15.28 -99.21
N ASP A 7 -28.14 -14.94 -99.30
CA ASP A 7 -28.88 -14.28 -98.22
C ASP A 7 -28.99 -15.17 -96.97
N VAL A 8 -29.29 -16.46 -97.14
CA VAL A 8 -29.33 -17.44 -96.02
C VAL A 8 -27.95 -17.61 -95.37
N LEU A 9 -26.87 -17.54 -96.16
CA LEU A 9 -25.50 -17.61 -95.63
C LEU A 9 -25.16 -16.35 -94.82
N VAL A 10 -25.55 -15.18 -95.31
CA VAL A 10 -25.35 -13.89 -94.63
C VAL A 10 -26.12 -13.83 -93.32
N GLU A 11 -27.40 -14.21 -93.29
CA GLU A 11 -28.19 -14.25 -92.05
C GLU A 11 -27.57 -15.21 -91.02
N ARG A 12 -27.12 -16.39 -91.46
CA ARG A 12 -26.46 -17.34 -90.57
C ARG A 12 -25.13 -16.81 -90.04
N PHE A 13 -24.40 -16.04 -90.85
CA PHE A 13 -23.15 -15.40 -90.44
C PHE A 13 -23.41 -14.31 -89.40
N ILE A 14 -24.42 -13.46 -89.61
CA ILE A 14 -24.86 -12.43 -88.66
C ILE A 14 -25.26 -13.06 -87.32
N ALA A 15 -26.09 -14.11 -87.35
CA ALA A 15 -26.50 -14.80 -86.12
C ALA A 15 -25.32 -15.44 -85.36
N VAL A 16 -24.33 -15.97 -86.08
CA VAL A 16 -23.10 -16.50 -85.48
C VAL A 16 -22.23 -15.37 -84.92
N GLU A 17 -22.13 -14.23 -85.62
CA GLU A 17 -21.36 -13.07 -85.16
C GLU A 17 -21.98 -12.44 -83.92
N GLU A 18 -23.30 -12.24 -83.88
CA GLU A 18 -24.02 -11.75 -82.70
C GLU A 18 -23.81 -12.67 -81.49
N ARG A 19 -23.89 -13.99 -81.71
CA ARG A 19 -23.60 -14.97 -80.65
C ARG A 19 -22.16 -14.87 -80.17
N ASN A 20 -21.20 -14.70 -81.08
CA ASN A 20 -19.79 -14.58 -80.75
C ASN A 20 -19.54 -13.29 -79.97
N PHE A 21 -20.14 -12.17 -80.39
CA PHE A 21 -20.08 -10.89 -79.68
C PHE A 21 -20.65 -10.98 -78.26
N ALA A 22 -21.81 -11.62 -78.09
CA ALA A 22 -22.40 -11.87 -76.78
C ALA A 22 -21.49 -12.72 -75.88
N GLN A 23 -20.83 -13.73 -76.46
CA GLN A 23 -19.86 -14.57 -75.73
C GLN A 23 -18.60 -13.79 -75.32
N PHE A 24 -18.05 -12.96 -76.21
CA PHE A 24 -16.91 -12.09 -75.88
C PHE A 24 -17.25 -11.13 -74.75
N ASN A 25 -18.43 -10.49 -74.81
CA ASN A 25 -18.88 -9.61 -73.74
C ASN A 25 -19.03 -10.35 -72.41
N PHE A 26 -19.63 -11.55 -72.43
CA PHE A 26 -19.76 -12.37 -71.23
C PHE A 26 -18.40 -12.75 -70.64
N VAL A 27 -17.42 -13.16 -71.46
CA VAL A 27 -16.06 -13.48 -71.00
C VAL A 27 -15.39 -12.24 -70.40
N ASN A 28 -15.59 -11.06 -70.99
CA ASN A 28 -15.01 -9.82 -70.48
C ASN A 28 -15.63 -9.41 -69.13
N GLU A 29 -16.94 -9.54 -69.00
CA GLU A 29 -17.67 -9.32 -67.73
C GLU A 29 -17.16 -10.28 -66.64
N GLN A 30 -17.00 -11.56 -66.96
CA GLN A 30 -16.47 -12.56 -66.03
C GLN A 30 -15.03 -12.26 -65.62
N ASN A 31 -14.18 -11.82 -66.54
CA ASN A 31 -12.81 -11.41 -66.20
C ASN A 31 -12.77 -10.20 -65.27
N ASN A 32 -13.62 -9.19 -65.51
CA ASN A 32 -13.74 -8.04 -64.63
C ASN A 32 -14.20 -8.45 -63.23
N GLU A 33 -15.17 -9.37 -63.15
CA GLU A 33 -15.65 -9.89 -61.86
C GLU A 33 -14.57 -10.69 -61.12
N VAL A 34 -13.78 -11.49 -61.85
CA VAL A 34 -12.63 -12.21 -61.27
C VAL A 34 -11.60 -11.25 -60.68
N GLU A 35 -11.23 -10.18 -61.39
CA GLU A 35 -10.29 -9.18 -60.87
C GLU A 35 -10.87 -8.45 -59.65
N ARG A 36 -12.16 -8.07 -59.69
CA ARG A 36 -12.84 -7.46 -58.55
C ARG A 36 -12.80 -8.36 -57.31
N ILE A 37 -13.09 -9.65 -57.46
CA ILE A 37 -13.06 -10.61 -56.35
C ILE A 37 -11.62 -10.79 -55.83
N LYS A 38 -10.60 -10.83 -56.69
CA LYS A 38 -9.20 -10.92 -56.25
C LYS A 38 -8.78 -9.71 -55.43
N GLU A 39 -9.18 -8.50 -55.85
CA GLU A 39 -8.92 -7.27 -55.09
C GLU A 39 -9.57 -7.33 -53.70
N GLN A 40 -10.84 -7.75 -53.64
CA GLN A 40 -11.54 -7.93 -52.35
C GLN A 40 -10.85 -8.98 -51.47
N ILE A 41 -10.40 -10.09 -52.04
CA ILE A 41 -9.64 -11.11 -51.29
C ILE A 41 -8.35 -10.50 -50.75
N SER A 42 -7.60 -9.74 -51.55
CA SER A 42 -6.38 -9.08 -51.12
C SER A 42 -6.62 -8.07 -49.99
N GLU A 43 -7.69 -7.28 -50.09
CA GLU A 43 -8.08 -6.31 -49.07
C GLU A 43 -8.40 -7.01 -47.74
N VAL A 44 -9.25 -8.05 -47.78
CA VAL A 44 -9.60 -8.84 -46.58
C VAL A 44 -8.37 -9.49 -45.95
N HIS A 45 -7.43 -10.02 -46.75
CA HIS A 45 -6.20 -10.61 -46.21
C HIS A 45 -5.33 -9.56 -45.50
N ARG A 46 -5.27 -8.34 -46.04
CA ARG A 46 -4.54 -7.24 -45.41
C ARG A 46 -5.19 -6.83 -44.10
N GLU A 47 -6.51 -6.68 -44.07
CA GLU A 47 -7.25 -6.39 -42.84
C GLU A 47 -6.99 -7.45 -41.77
N ILE A 48 -7.02 -8.73 -42.12
CA ILE A 48 -6.73 -9.83 -41.19
C ILE A 48 -5.32 -9.69 -40.58
N GLU A 49 -4.32 -9.36 -41.39
CA GLU A 49 -2.95 -9.20 -40.91
C GLU A 49 -2.80 -7.97 -40.01
N ASP A 50 -3.45 -6.86 -40.38
CA ASP A 50 -3.49 -5.65 -39.58
C ASP A 50 -4.16 -5.92 -38.21
N PHE A 51 -5.31 -6.61 -38.19
CA PHE A 51 -5.99 -7.01 -36.95
C PHE A 51 -5.13 -7.93 -36.08
N ARG A 52 -4.46 -8.94 -36.66
CA ARG A 52 -3.55 -9.82 -35.92
C ARG A 52 -2.39 -9.07 -35.30
N SER A 53 -1.85 -8.09 -36.02
CA SER A 53 -0.74 -7.27 -35.51
C SER A 53 -1.19 -6.39 -34.33
N GLN A 54 -2.40 -5.82 -34.42
CA GLN A 54 -3.00 -5.03 -33.34
C GLN A 54 -3.30 -5.89 -32.12
N GLU A 55 -3.95 -7.03 -32.29
CA GLU A 55 -4.25 -7.98 -31.21
C GLU A 55 -2.97 -8.40 -30.48
N SER A 56 -1.90 -8.73 -31.22
CA SER A 56 -0.62 -9.08 -30.60
C SER A 56 0.03 -7.92 -29.83
N GLN A 57 -0.15 -6.67 -30.27
CA GLN A 57 0.35 -5.51 -29.55
C GLN A 57 -0.46 -5.25 -28.29
N GLU A 58 -1.79 -5.29 -28.39
CA GLU A 58 -2.71 -5.12 -27.25
C GLU A 58 -2.46 -6.20 -26.18
N ASP A 59 -2.29 -7.45 -26.58
CA ASP A 59 -1.97 -8.55 -25.66
C ASP A 59 -0.64 -8.31 -24.92
N LEU A 60 0.38 -7.83 -25.65
CA LEU A 60 1.67 -7.52 -25.05
C LEU A 60 1.54 -6.36 -24.05
N GLU A 61 0.84 -5.30 -24.42
CA GLU A 61 0.58 -4.15 -23.55
C GLU A 61 -0.19 -4.57 -22.29
N GLN A 62 -1.27 -5.34 -22.45
CA GLN A 62 -2.04 -5.87 -21.34
C GLN A 62 -1.17 -6.74 -20.42
N GLN A 63 -0.35 -7.63 -20.96
CA GLN A 63 0.57 -8.45 -20.15
C GLN A 63 1.59 -7.59 -19.38
N THR A 64 2.14 -6.54 -20.01
CA THR A 64 3.08 -5.65 -19.33
C THR A 64 2.41 -4.85 -18.22
N GLN A 65 1.18 -4.38 -18.45
CA GLN A 65 0.38 -3.67 -17.44
C GLN A 65 0.05 -4.59 -16.26
N LEU A 66 -0.39 -5.83 -16.53
CA LEU A 66 -0.68 -6.83 -15.51
C LEU A 66 0.56 -7.13 -14.66
N ARG A 67 1.72 -7.41 -15.28
CA ARG A 67 2.98 -7.65 -14.56
C ARG A 67 3.39 -6.46 -13.69
N LYS A 68 3.20 -5.24 -14.19
CA LYS A 68 3.48 -4.02 -13.43
C LYS A 68 2.57 -3.91 -12.21
N MET A 69 1.27 -4.15 -12.38
CA MET A 69 0.30 -4.14 -11.27
C MET A 69 0.60 -5.22 -10.23
N GLU A 70 0.93 -6.44 -10.67
CA GLU A 70 1.33 -7.55 -9.78
C GLU A 70 2.58 -7.19 -8.98
N THR A 71 3.58 -6.57 -9.62
CA THR A 71 4.81 -6.14 -8.94
C THR A 71 4.51 -5.08 -7.89
N GLN A 72 3.73 -4.06 -8.24
CA GLN A 72 3.31 -3.01 -7.31
C GLN A 72 2.50 -3.56 -6.14
N GLN A 73 1.60 -4.51 -6.40
CA GLN A 73 0.82 -5.18 -5.36
C GLN A 73 1.73 -5.95 -4.40
N LYS A 74 2.73 -6.67 -4.93
CA LYS A 74 3.69 -7.41 -4.11
C LYS A 74 4.53 -6.48 -3.24
N GLU A 75 5.07 -5.40 -3.82
CA GLU A 75 5.85 -4.40 -3.07
C GLU A 75 5.02 -3.76 -1.95
N ALA A 76 3.78 -3.36 -2.26
CA ALA A 76 2.87 -2.78 -1.26
C ALA A 76 2.51 -3.78 -0.15
N ALA A 77 2.34 -5.07 -0.49
CA ALA A 77 2.07 -6.12 0.50
C ALA A 77 3.28 -6.35 1.42
N GLU A 78 4.49 -6.39 0.87
CA GLU A 78 5.72 -6.51 1.65
C GLU A 78 5.92 -5.31 2.58
N GLU A 79 5.68 -4.08 2.11
CA GLU A 79 5.76 -2.88 2.94
C GLU A 79 4.72 -2.91 4.07
N ALA A 80 3.47 -3.31 3.77
CA ALA A 80 2.42 -3.44 4.76
C ALA A 80 2.78 -4.48 5.84
N GLU A 81 3.35 -5.62 5.47
CA GLU A 81 3.80 -6.65 6.41
C GLU A 81 4.93 -6.12 7.31
N GLN A 82 5.91 -5.41 6.74
CA GLN A 82 6.98 -4.79 7.52
C GLN A 82 6.46 -3.76 8.52
N LEU A 83 5.55 -2.88 8.10
CA LEU A 83 4.92 -1.88 8.98
C LEU A 83 4.10 -2.55 10.08
N GLN A 84 3.37 -3.61 9.76
CA GLN A 84 2.62 -4.39 10.75
C GLN A 84 3.57 -5.05 11.77
N GLY A 85 4.71 -5.56 11.32
CA GLY A 85 5.77 -6.09 12.18
C GLY A 85 6.31 -5.04 13.15
N LYS A 86 6.62 -3.84 12.65
CA LYS A 86 7.06 -2.70 13.48
C LYS A 86 6.00 -2.30 14.52
N ILE A 87 4.73 -2.22 14.13
CA ILE A 87 3.62 -1.90 15.05
C ILE A 87 3.50 -2.97 16.14
N LYS A 88 3.59 -4.26 15.80
CA LYS A 88 3.57 -5.36 16.79
C LYS A 88 4.72 -5.25 17.78
N ALA A 89 5.93 -4.96 17.30
CA ALA A 89 7.10 -4.76 18.17
C ALA A 89 6.91 -3.57 19.12
N LEU A 90 6.46 -2.42 18.61
CA LEU A 90 6.20 -1.23 19.41
C LEU A 90 5.10 -1.46 20.45
N ARG A 91 4.00 -2.16 20.08
CA ARG A 91 2.95 -2.54 21.02
C ARG A 91 3.49 -3.42 22.14
N LYS A 92 4.37 -4.38 21.84
CA LYS A 92 4.99 -5.22 22.88
C LYS A 92 5.81 -4.39 23.87
N VAL A 93 6.60 -3.43 23.37
CA VAL A 93 7.37 -2.52 24.24
C VAL A 93 6.45 -1.67 25.10
N LEU A 94 5.37 -1.16 24.51
CA LEU A 94 4.37 -0.35 25.22
C LEU A 94 3.69 -1.15 26.33
N GLU A 95 3.28 -2.39 26.07
CA GLU A 95 2.69 -3.26 27.10
C GLU A 95 3.68 -3.61 28.22
N GLN A 96 4.96 -3.82 27.89
CA GLN A 96 6.01 -4.00 28.90
C GLN A 96 6.17 -2.74 29.77
N LEU A 97 6.16 -1.56 29.16
CA LEU A 97 6.22 -0.29 29.88
C LEU A 97 5.02 -0.11 30.82
N LYS A 98 3.80 -0.38 30.34
CA LYS A 98 2.59 -0.34 31.17
C LYS A 98 2.68 -1.29 32.35
N SER A 99 3.17 -2.51 32.13
CA SER A 99 3.38 -3.47 33.20
C SER A 99 4.38 -2.94 34.23
N GLY A 100 5.50 -2.36 33.79
CA GLY A 100 6.49 -1.77 34.68
C GLY A 100 5.93 -0.61 35.51
N ILE A 101 5.14 0.27 34.90
CA ILE A 101 4.46 1.37 35.59
C ILE A 101 3.51 0.84 36.67
N ARG A 102 2.74 -0.22 36.38
CA ARG A 102 1.84 -0.85 37.37
C ARG A 102 2.61 -1.48 38.53
N SER A 103 3.73 -2.14 38.25
CA SER A 103 4.60 -2.69 39.29
C SER A 103 5.11 -1.59 40.20
N LEU A 104 5.64 -0.49 39.66
CA LEU A 104 6.12 0.66 40.44
C LEU A 104 5.00 1.31 41.26
N PHE A 105 3.80 1.46 40.68
CA PHE A 105 2.64 2.00 41.40
C PHE A 105 2.30 1.17 42.65
N THR A 106 2.41 -0.15 42.52
CA THR A 106 2.12 -1.10 43.61
C THR A 106 3.24 -1.13 44.65
N GLU A 107 4.50 -1.14 44.20
CA GLU A 107 5.68 -1.14 45.08
C GLU A 107 5.80 0.12 45.93
N LEU A 108 5.46 1.29 45.37
CA LEU A 108 5.45 2.57 46.10
C LEU A 108 4.21 2.74 47.00
N CYS A 109 3.34 1.72 47.03
CA CYS A 109 2.06 1.72 47.74
C CYS A 109 1.25 3.00 47.45
N CYS A 110 1.15 3.38 46.17
CA CYS A 110 0.33 4.52 45.78
C CYS A 110 -1.15 4.21 46.06
N ASP A 111 -1.93 5.19 46.52
CA ASP A 111 -3.34 5.00 46.91
C ASP A 111 -4.22 4.65 45.70
N GLY A 112 -4.35 3.35 45.44
CA GLY A 112 -5.13 2.81 44.33
C GLY A 112 -6.62 3.16 44.39
N LEU A 113 -7.17 3.50 45.55
CA LEU A 113 -8.57 3.86 45.73
C LEU A 113 -8.95 5.15 44.98
N THR A 114 -8.10 6.17 45.03
CA THR A 114 -8.32 7.44 44.30
C THR A 114 -8.26 7.26 42.79
N LEU A 115 -7.41 6.32 42.36
CA LEU A 115 -7.20 6.02 40.95
C LEU A 115 -8.30 5.11 40.39
N ASP A 116 -8.78 4.12 41.14
CA ASP A 116 -9.89 3.25 40.74
C ASP A 116 -11.21 4.01 40.63
N GLU A 117 -11.45 4.98 41.52
CA GLU A 117 -12.59 5.90 41.43
C GLU A 117 -12.51 6.81 40.20
N LEU A 118 -11.31 7.31 39.85
CA LEU A 118 -11.12 8.19 38.70
C LEU A 118 -11.14 7.45 37.36
N LEU A 119 -10.70 6.18 37.36
CA LEU A 119 -10.64 5.32 36.16
C LEU A 119 -11.88 4.45 35.99
N GLY A 120 -12.79 4.42 36.97
CA GLY A 120 -14.06 3.70 36.93
C GLY A 120 -13.91 2.18 37.08
N GLY A 121 -12.95 1.70 37.86
CA GLY A 121 -12.74 0.27 38.13
C GLY A 121 -12.19 -0.54 36.95
N LEU A 122 -11.49 0.11 36.01
CA LEU A 122 -10.90 -0.58 34.86
C LEU A 122 -9.56 -1.22 35.22
N GLN A 123 -9.55 -2.55 35.19
CA GLN A 123 -8.40 -3.41 35.51
C GLN A 123 -7.22 -3.28 34.52
N GLU A 124 -7.45 -2.67 33.35
CA GLU A 124 -6.48 -2.51 32.27
C GLU A 124 -6.06 -1.04 32.12
N LEU A 125 -4.73 -0.82 32.15
CA LEU A 125 -4.13 0.49 32.00
C LEU A 125 -4.18 0.92 30.52
N ARG A 126 -5.02 1.90 30.21
CA ARG A 126 -5.14 2.44 28.84
C ARG A 126 -4.04 3.47 28.60
N ASP A 127 -3.68 3.69 27.33
CA ASP A 127 -2.61 4.61 26.93
C ASP A 127 -2.84 6.03 27.47
N ARG A 128 -4.09 6.48 27.50
CA ARG A 128 -4.47 7.81 28.01
C ARG A 128 -4.29 7.98 29.51
N ASP A 129 -4.27 6.87 30.25
CA ASP A 129 -4.17 6.87 31.70
C ASP A 129 -2.71 6.81 32.17
N VAL A 130 -1.76 6.44 31.29
CA VAL A 130 -0.31 6.33 31.59
C VAL A 130 0.23 7.59 32.26
N ALA A 131 -0.11 8.77 31.74
CA ALA A 131 0.37 10.05 32.27
C ALA A 131 -0.11 10.30 33.71
N LEU A 132 -1.35 9.90 34.03
CA LEU A 132 -1.91 10.03 35.36
C LEU A 132 -1.20 9.11 36.36
N TYR A 133 -0.98 7.84 35.98
CA TYR A 133 -0.21 6.90 36.79
C TYR A 133 1.19 7.44 37.09
N LEU A 134 1.87 7.99 36.09
CA LEU A 134 3.21 8.57 36.26
C LEU A 134 3.20 9.79 37.20
N GLY A 135 2.20 10.67 37.09
CA GLY A 135 2.08 11.82 38.00
C GLY A 135 1.85 11.43 39.45
N LEU A 136 1.06 10.38 39.71
CA LEU A 136 0.85 9.86 41.07
C LEU A 136 2.10 9.17 41.63
N ILE A 137 2.81 8.40 40.79
CA ILE A 137 4.09 7.80 41.14
C ILE A 137 5.11 8.90 41.48
N GLU A 138 5.19 9.96 40.69
CA GLU A 138 6.08 11.09 40.91
C GLU A 138 5.77 11.79 42.24
N GLN A 139 4.50 12.08 42.51
CA GLN A 139 4.08 12.67 43.78
C GLN A 139 4.48 11.77 44.96
N ARG A 140 4.23 10.45 44.86
CA ARG A 140 4.54 9.51 45.93
C ARG A 140 6.05 9.38 46.15
N ALA A 141 6.83 9.31 45.08
CA ALA A 141 8.28 9.28 45.14
C ALA A 141 8.83 10.56 45.79
N TYR A 142 8.28 11.72 45.44
CA TYR A 142 8.66 13.00 46.06
C TYR A 142 8.37 13.02 47.57
N GLU A 143 7.20 12.57 47.99
CA GLU A 143 6.86 12.47 49.42
C GLU A 143 7.83 11.58 50.19
N LEU A 144 8.20 10.43 49.64
CA LEU A 144 9.13 9.49 50.25
C LEU A 144 10.55 10.10 50.34
N LEU A 145 11.01 10.77 49.29
CA LEU A 145 12.30 11.48 49.30
C LEU A 145 12.30 12.63 50.32
N ALA A 146 11.18 13.36 50.45
CA ALA A 146 11.02 14.40 51.45
C ALA A 146 11.09 13.84 52.88
N MET A 147 10.42 12.73 53.16
CA MET A 147 10.50 12.04 54.45
C MET A 147 11.93 11.58 54.74
N HIS A 148 12.61 10.99 53.75
CA HIS A 148 14.01 10.57 53.88
C HIS A 148 14.93 11.76 54.23
N SER A 149 14.83 12.85 53.47
CA SER A 149 15.65 14.05 53.70
C SER A 149 15.40 14.68 55.08
N TYR A 150 14.16 14.61 55.56
CA TYR A 150 13.81 15.06 56.91
C TYR A 150 14.45 14.17 57.98
N LEU A 151 14.38 12.83 57.81
CA LEU A 151 15.02 11.90 58.74
C LEU A 151 16.55 12.06 58.75
N ASP A 152 17.18 12.21 57.58
CA ASP A 152 18.62 12.49 57.48
C ASP A 152 19.01 13.78 58.19
N SER A 153 18.17 14.82 58.13
CA SER A 153 18.42 16.08 58.84
C SER A 153 18.37 15.95 60.38
N LYS A 154 17.76 14.86 60.88
CA LYS A 154 17.67 14.54 62.31
C LYS A 154 18.77 13.59 62.78
N ASP A 155 19.56 13.05 61.86
CA ASP A 155 20.71 12.20 62.17
C ASP A 155 21.91 13.08 62.58
N TYR A 156 22.06 13.31 63.88
CA TYR A 156 23.11 14.18 64.44
C TYR A 156 24.54 13.65 64.25
N ASP A 157 24.69 12.39 63.83
CA ASP A 157 25.98 11.78 63.55
C ASP A 157 26.54 12.18 62.17
N LYS A 158 25.72 12.77 61.27
CA LYS A 158 26.14 13.24 59.94
C LYS A 158 25.91 14.75 59.77
N PRO A 159 26.84 15.49 59.15
CA PRO A 159 26.64 16.91 58.86
C PRO A 159 25.57 17.08 57.77
N TYR A 160 24.48 17.77 58.12
CA TYR A 160 23.43 18.10 57.16
C TYR A 160 23.95 19.00 56.03
N ASN A 161 23.77 18.56 54.78
CA ASN A 161 24.15 19.31 53.59
C ASN A 161 22.91 19.71 52.77
N PRO A 162 22.55 21.01 52.73
CA PRO A 162 21.35 21.48 52.04
C PRO A 162 21.42 21.30 50.51
N VAL A 163 22.62 21.26 49.93
CA VAL A 163 22.81 21.07 48.47
C VAL A 163 22.55 19.63 48.08
N GLU A 164 23.00 18.67 48.90
CA GLU A 164 22.75 17.24 48.67
C GLU A 164 21.29 16.89 48.93
N ALA A 165 20.67 17.45 49.96
CA ALA A 165 19.24 17.30 50.21
C ALA A 165 18.40 17.85 49.03
N ALA A 166 18.75 19.03 48.49
CA ALA A 166 18.07 19.57 47.31
C ALA A 166 18.26 18.69 46.07
N ARG A 167 19.46 18.13 45.85
CA ARG A 167 19.72 17.19 44.76
C ARG A 167 18.92 15.90 44.90
N LEU A 168 18.82 15.36 46.11
CA LEU A 168 18.02 14.16 46.40
C LEU A 168 16.52 14.40 46.09
N LEU A 169 15.97 15.53 46.53
CA LEU A 169 14.56 15.90 46.27
C LEU A 169 14.25 16.12 44.79
N LEU A 170 15.23 16.59 44.02
CA LEU A 170 15.13 16.73 42.56
C LEU A 170 15.37 15.42 41.81
N GLY A 171 15.59 14.30 42.51
CA GLY A 171 15.90 13.01 41.91
C GLY A 171 17.30 12.95 41.25
N GLN A 172 18.19 13.88 41.59
CA GLN A 172 19.54 14.04 41.02
C GLN A 172 20.63 13.43 41.92
N ALA A 173 20.29 12.38 42.68
CA ALA A 173 21.25 11.70 43.54
C ALA A 173 22.37 11.05 42.70
N SER A 174 23.62 11.27 43.10
CA SER A 174 24.83 10.87 42.37
C SER A 174 25.05 9.35 42.28
N GLU A 175 24.21 8.54 42.94
CA GLU A 175 24.37 7.09 43.08
C GLU A 175 23.71 6.30 41.95
N PHE A 176 22.83 6.91 41.16
CA PHE A 176 22.20 6.22 40.03
C PHE A 176 23.05 6.37 38.77
N PRO A 177 23.42 5.26 38.09
CA PRO A 177 24.09 5.35 36.81
C PRO A 177 23.20 6.13 35.84
N SER A 178 23.79 7.09 35.14
CA SER A 178 23.08 7.88 34.12
C SER A 178 22.34 6.94 33.18
N PRO A 179 21.04 7.15 32.90
CA PRO A 179 20.32 6.29 31.99
C PRO A 179 21.04 6.25 30.63
N PRO A 180 21.10 5.09 29.94
CA PRO A 180 21.85 4.93 28.69
C PRO A 180 21.34 5.81 27.55
N PHE A 181 20.15 6.41 27.71
CA PHE A 181 19.57 7.32 26.74
C PHE A 181 19.25 8.66 27.42
N PRO A 182 19.80 9.78 26.94
CA PRO A 182 19.37 11.08 27.40
C PRO A 182 17.92 11.31 26.95
N LEU A 183 17.02 11.52 27.91
CA LEU A 183 15.65 11.95 27.66
C LEU A 183 15.70 13.33 26.99
N ARG A 184 15.55 13.38 25.67
CA ARG A 184 15.39 14.64 24.95
C ARG A 184 13.94 15.11 25.09
N PRO A 185 13.69 16.37 25.47
CA PRO A 185 12.34 16.93 25.38
C PRO A 185 11.89 16.91 23.91
N PRO A 186 10.59 16.73 23.64
CA PRO A 186 10.07 16.74 22.28
C PRO A 186 10.38 18.10 21.64
N THR A 187 10.99 18.06 20.45
CA THR A 187 11.25 19.25 19.65
C THR A 187 9.90 19.88 19.32
N ALA A 188 9.65 21.10 19.81
CA ALA A 188 8.52 21.90 19.34
C ALA A 188 8.72 22.16 17.85
N GLY A 189 7.86 21.56 17.02
CA GLY A 189 7.72 21.87 15.60
C GLY A 189 6.78 23.03 15.39
#